data_AF-A0A7Y2NW19-F1
#
_entry.id   AF-A0A7Y2NW19-F1
#
_cell.length_a   1.000
_cell.length_b   1.000
_cell.length_c   1.000
_cell.angle_alpha   90.00
_cell.angle_beta   90.00
_cell.angle_gamma   90.00
#
_symmetry.space_group_name_H-M   'P 1'
#
loop_
_entity.id
_entity.type
_entity.pdbx_description
1 polymer ?
#
loop_
_entity_poly.entity_id
_entity_poly.type
_entity_poly.pdbx_seq_one_letter_code
_entity_poly.pdbx_strand_id
1 'polypeptide(L)' 'VIACDMVIKAVGQAPRSQFATDAGLTLEGDRIRSDKPHVFVGGDCMSGGAEIVNAAAEGKQAAREIDDFLKANS' A
#
# COMPACT_ATOMS: atom_id res chain seq x y z
N VAL A 1 19.14 -30.53 12.98
CA VAL A 1 17.79 -30.82 12.45
C VAL A 1 16.83 -30.80 13.64
N ILE A 2 15.69 -30.12 13.53
CA ILE A 2 14.61 -30.16 14.53
C ILE A 2 13.44 -30.91 13.89
N ALA A 3 13.00 -32.02 14.50
CA ALA A 3 11.85 -32.78 14.01
C ALA A 3 10.55 -31.98 14.20
N CYS A 4 9.69 -31.93 13.18
CA CYS A 4 8.40 -31.26 13.23
C CYS A 4 7.39 -31.94 12.31
N ASP A 5 6.13 -31.96 12.72
CA ASP A 5 5.00 -32.50 11.93
C ASP A 5 4.37 -31.43 11.01
N MET A 6 4.54 -30.15 11.35
CA MET A 6 4.00 -29.01 10.60
C MET A 6 4.87 -27.76 10.77
N VAL A 7 4.98 -26.98 9.68
CA VAL A 7 5.62 -25.66 9.68
C VAL A 7 4.65 -24.64 9.08
N ILE A 8 4.38 -23.56 9.82
CA ILE A 8 3.54 -22.45 9.36
C ILE A 8 4.42 -21.21 9.22
N LYS A 9 4.52 -20.68 7.99
CA LYS A 9 5.26 -19.44 7.71
C LYS A 9 4.35 -18.24 7.99
N ALA A 10 4.67 -17.48 9.04
CA ALA A 10 3.94 -16.28 9.44
C ALA A 10 4.86 -15.04 9.52
N VAL A 11 5.84 -14.93 8.60
CA VAL A 11 6.81 -13.82 8.55
C VAL A 11 6.23 -12.51 8.00
N GLY A 12 4.90 -12.44 7.82
CA GLY A 12 4.20 -11.31 7.22
C GLY A 12 4.17 -11.33 5.69
N GLN A 13 3.83 -10.16 5.13
CA GLN A 13 3.69 -9.91 3.71
C GLN A 13 4.74 -8.89 3.24
N ALA A 14 5.16 -9.00 1.98
CA ALA A 14 6.05 -8.03 1.34
C ALA A 14 5.26 -7.20 0.31
N PRO A 15 5.67 -5.96 0.00
CA PRO A 15 5.03 -5.18 -1.04
C PRO A 15 5.13 -5.88 -2.40
N ARG A 16 4.13 -5.67 -3.26
CA ARG A 16 4.15 -6.16 -4.65
C ARG A 16 5.07 -5.27 -5.47
N SER A 17 6.38 -5.43 -5.28
CA SER A 17 7.39 -4.55 -5.85
C SER A 17 7.32 -4.45 -7.38
N GLN A 18 7.14 -5.59 -8.06
CA GLN A 18 7.00 -5.61 -9.52
C GLN A 18 5.82 -4.76 -10.00
N PHE A 19 4.66 -4.85 -9.32
CA PHE A 19 3.50 -4.03 -9.66
C PHE A 19 3.81 -2.54 -9.49
N ALA A 20 4.47 -2.16 -8.39
CA ALA A 20 4.85 -0.77 -8.16
C ALA A 20 5.79 -0.28 -9.26
N THR A 21 6.83 -1.06 -9.61
CA THR A 21 7.77 -0.70 -10.68
C THR A 21 7.09 -0.59 -12.05
N ASP A 22 6.26 -1.57 -12.43
CA ASP A 22 5.54 -1.58 -13.71
C ASP A 22 4.55 -0.40 -13.81
N ALA A 23 3.94 -0.05 -12.68
CA ALA A 23 3.06 1.11 -12.57
C ALA A 23 3.83 2.44 -12.43
N GLY A 24 5.18 2.44 -12.46
CA GLY A 24 6.02 3.62 -12.29
C GLY A 24 5.83 4.33 -10.95
N LEU A 25 5.67 3.55 -9.88
CA LEU A 25 5.54 4.00 -8.49
C LEU A 25 6.85 3.76 -7.75
N THR A 26 7.11 4.57 -6.73
CA THR A 26 8.34 4.49 -5.93
C THR A 26 8.17 3.51 -4.79
N LEU A 27 9.15 2.63 -4.58
CA LEU A 27 9.24 1.76 -3.41
C LEU A 27 10.18 2.37 -2.37
N GLU A 28 9.69 2.51 -1.14
CA GLU A 28 10.42 2.97 0.04
C GLU A 28 10.37 1.87 1.11
N GLY A 29 11.27 0.88 1.01
CA GLY A 29 11.24 -0.29 1.89
C GLY A 29 10.02 -1.17 1.61
N ASP A 30 9.13 -1.31 2.59
CA ASP A 30 7.85 -2.02 2.48
C ASP A 30 6.69 -1.11 2.01
N ARG A 31 6.98 0.15 1.70
CA ARG A 31 6.00 1.17 1.33
C ARG A 31 6.06 1.52 -0.15
N ILE A 32 4.94 1.98 -0.67
CA ILE A 32 4.73 2.47 -2.02
C ILE A 32 4.35 3.96 -1.92
N ARG A 33 4.93 4.75 -2.82
CA ARG A 33 4.66 6.17 -3.01
C ARG A 33 4.29 6.42 -4.47
N SER A 34 3.47 7.45 -4.66
CA SER A 34 3.12 7.96 -5.98
C SER A 34 3.46 9.45 -6.05
N ASP A 35 4.15 9.84 -7.10
CA ASP A 35 4.33 11.23 -7.53
C ASP A 35 3.33 11.63 -8.64
N LYS A 36 2.51 10.67 -9.08
CA LYS A 36 1.56 10.85 -10.17
C LYS A 36 0.29 11.52 -9.65
N PRO A 37 -0.16 12.64 -10.26
CA PRO A 37 -1.34 13.38 -9.80
C PRO A 37 -2.66 12.59 -9.76
N HIS A 38 -2.73 11.50 -10.53
CA HIS A 38 -3.94 10.67 -10.69
C HIS A 38 -3.81 9.28 -10.03
N VAL A 39 -2.76 9.04 -9.25
CA VAL A 39 -2.55 7.78 -8.52
C VAL A 39 -2.40 8.06 -7.04
N PHE A 40 -3.30 7.52 -6.25
CA PHE A 40 -3.42 7.73 -4.81
C PHE A 40 -3.06 6.44 -4.07
N VAL A 41 -2.44 6.58 -2.89
CA VAL A 41 -1.95 5.44 -2.08
C VAL A 41 -2.57 5.47 -0.68
N GLY A 42 -2.78 4.30 -0.09
CA GLY A 42 -3.33 4.17 1.26
C GLY A 42 -3.36 2.70 1.72
N GLY A 43 -3.43 2.48 3.04
CA GLY A 43 -3.41 1.15 3.63
C GLY A 43 -2.00 0.59 3.78
N ASP A 44 -1.87 -0.73 3.81
CA ASP A 44 -0.58 -1.41 4.06
C ASP A 44 0.50 -1.01 3.05
N CYS A 45 0.12 -0.74 1.80
CA CYS A 45 1.07 -0.27 0.80
C CYS A 45 1.63 1.12 1.12
N MET A 46 0.90 1.98 1.83
CA MET A 46 1.38 3.30 2.21
C MET A 46 2.14 3.26 3.55
N SER A 47 1.64 2.48 4.51
CA SER A 47 2.10 2.50 5.90
C SER A 47 3.16 1.44 6.23
N GLY A 48 3.19 0.32 5.51
CA GLY A 48 3.99 -0.86 5.85
C GLY A 48 3.30 -1.81 6.83
N GLY A 49 1.96 -1.89 6.79
CA GLY A 49 1.18 -2.78 7.66
C GLY A 49 0.88 -2.20 9.04
N ALA A 50 0.53 -0.91 9.11
CA ALA A 50 0.05 -0.30 10.34
C ALA A 50 -1.36 -0.81 10.73
N GLU A 51 -1.83 -0.43 11.92
CA GLU A 51 -3.15 -0.84 12.42
C GLU A 51 -4.31 -0.50 11.45
N ILE A 52 -5.37 -1.30 11.51
CA ILE A 52 -6.54 -1.18 10.62
C ILE A 52 -7.18 0.23 10.63
N VAL A 53 -7.10 0.92 11.77
CA VAL A 53 -7.60 2.30 11.91
C VAL A 53 -6.80 3.29 11.05
N ASN A 54 -5.50 3.07 10.89
CA ASN A 54 -4.65 3.89 10.01
C ASN A 54 -5.02 3.64 8.56
N ALA A 55 -5.12 2.36 8.16
CA ALA A 55 -5.53 2.01 6.80
C ALA A 55 -6.91 2.59 6.44
N ALA A 56 -7.87 2.57 7.36
CA ALA A 56 -9.19 3.17 7.16
C ALA A 56 -9.13 4.70 7.03
N ALA A 57 -8.31 5.37 7.86
CA ALA A 57 -8.11 6.81 7.80
C ALA A 57 -7.43 7.23 6.47
N GLU A 58 -6.39 6.51 6.06
CA GLU A 58 -5.69 6.71 4.78
C GLU A 58 -6.62 6.47 3.59
N GLY A 59 -7.43 5.42 3.62
CA GLY A 59 -8.43 5.16 2.56
C GLY A 59 -9.46 6.28 2.46
N LYS A 60 -9.92 6.83 3.59
CA LYS A 60 -10.83 8.00 3.60
C LYS A 60 -10.15 9.25 3.03
N GLN A 61 -8.86 9.44 3.32
CA GLN A 61 -8.09 10.56 2.78
C GLN A 61 -7.91 10.42 1.27
N ALA A 62 -7.48 9.25 0.79
CA ALA A 62 -7.33 8.97 -0.65
C ALA A 62 -8.65 9.15 -1.41
N ALA A 63 -9.79 8.74 -0.84
CA ALA A 63 -11.10 8.94 -1.46
C ALA A 63 -11.47 10.42 -1.64
N ARG A 64 -11.09 11.29 -0.68
CA ARG A 64 -11.29 12.74 -0.81
C ARG A 64 -10.41 13.33 -1.90
N GLU A 65 -9.15 12.93 -1.94
CA GLU A 65 -8.21 13.39 -2.96
C GLU A 65 -8.64 12.98 -4.37
N ILE A 66 -9.17 11.76 -4.52
CA ILE A 66 -9.78 11.30 -5.78
C ILE A 66 -10.97 12.19 -6.17
N ASP A 67 -11.89 12.46 -5.24
CA ASP A 67 -13.06 13.30 -5.50
C ASP A 67 -12.67 14.73 -5.90
N ASP A 68 -11.73 15.34 -5.18
CA ASP A 68 -11.20 16.68 -5.49
C ASP A 68 -10.50 16.71 -6.85
N PHE A 69 -9.70 15.68 -7.17
CA PHE A 69 -9.04 15.55 -8.47
C PHE A 69 -10.07 15.44 -9.61
N LEU A 70 -11.12 14.65 -9.43
CA LEU A 70 -12.14 14.49 -10.47
C LEU A 70 -12.94 15.78 -10.70
N LYS A 71 -13.27 16.52 -9.63
CA LYS A 71 -13.97 17.81 -9.71
C LYS A 71 -13.11 18.91 -10.34
N ALA A 72 -11.81 18.90 -10.10
CA ALA A 72 -10.90 19.87 -10.71
C ALA A 72 -10.72 19.65 -12.23
N ASN A 73 -11.05 18.46 -12.74
CA ASN A 73 -10.86 18.05 -14.14
C ASN A 73 -12.19 17.87 -14.90
N SER A 74 -13.32 18.28 -14.32
CA SER A 74 -14.65 18.32 -14.95
C SER A 74 -15.02 19.72 -15.41
#